data_AF-A0A6A4Q4L9-F1
#
_entry.id   AF-A0A6A4Q4L9-F1
#
_cell.length_a   1.000
_cell.length_b   1.000
_cell.length_c   1.000
_cell.angle_alpha   90.00
_cell.angle_beta   90.00
_cell.angle_gamma   90.00
#
_symmetry.space_group_name_H-M   'P 1'
#
loop_
_entity.id
_entity.type
_entity.pdbx_description
1 polymer ?
#
loop_
_entity_poly.entity_id
_entity_poly.type
_entity_poly.pdbx_seq_one_letter_code
_entity_poly.pdbx_strand_id
1 'polypeptide(L)'
;MPIMLCGDWNGSKRGYVYKFLRSQGFESSYDTAHHYTDADAHKWVSHRNHRGNICAVDFIWLLNPDKYRKLLKASWSEAVFSMFKSLLRRASLTESDAFAFLKADNEDCITYSGFCEALRQLNLFGHCYGLSIEETKDLWVQSDIDGNGVLDYKEFQQIWNSTSLELRDDKNEEQDNGSNDAQEQTIGFSVKNAVLFPPEVEKGSWPEDYSLSDHARLTVVFSPIRVSRSQMIC
;
A
#
# COMPACT_ATOMS: atom_id res chain seq x y z
N MET A 1 7.95 4.25 11.94
CA MET A 1 8.16 2.78 11.97
C MET A 1 8.48 2.33 10.55
N PRO A 2 9.54 1.56 10.29
CA PRO A 2 9.84 1.05 8.95
C PRO A 2 8.83 -0.03 8.52
N ILE A 3 8.55 -0.11 7.22
CA ILE A 3 7.65 -1.10 6.61
C ILE A 3 8.48 -2.03 5.74
N MET A 4 8.23 -3.33 5.88
CA MET A 4 8.82 -4.37 5.03
C MET A 4 7.73 -5.16 4.32
N LEU A 5 7.81 -5.25 3.00
CA LEU A 5 6.94 -6.13 2.22
C LEU A 5 7.74 -7.34 1.75
N CYS A 6 7.26 -8.50 2.15
CA CYS A 6 7.79 -9.81 1.76
C CYS A 6 6.68 -10.55 1.03
N GLY A 7 6.99 -11.16 -0.11
CA GLY A 7 6.02 -11.94 -0.85
C GLY A 7 6.34 -12.00 -2.33
N ASP A 8 5.41 -12.61 -3.07
CA ASP A 8 5.50 -12.77 -4.51
C ASP A 8 5.16 -11.47 -5.24
N TRP A 9 6.16 -10.59 -5.33
CA TRP A 9 6.09 -9.33 -6.07
C TRP A 9 6.82 -9.43 -7.42
N ASN A 10 6.86 -10.64 -7.99
CA ASN A 10 7.53 -10.99 -9.24
C ASN A 10 7.41 -9.89 -10.30
N GLY A 11 8.53 -9.36 -10.74
CA GLY A 11 8.53 -8.33 -11.78
C GLY A 11 9.90 -7.79 -12.11
N SER A 12 10.15 -7.55 -13.39
CA SER A 12 11.35 -6.79 -13.77
C SER A 12 11.27 -5.36 -13.24
N LYS A 13 12.41 -4.66 -13.20
CA LYS A 13 12.46 -3.22 -12.90
C LYS A 13 11.57 -2.37 -13.82
N ARG A 14 11.19 -2.91 -14.99
CA ARG A 14 10.30 -2.26 -15.96
C ARG A 14 8.81 -2.52 -15.69
N GLY A 15 8.49 -3.51 -14.85
CA GLY A 15 7.13 -3.90 -14.51
C GLY A 15 6.39 -2.85 -13.69
N TYR A 16 5.06 -2.87 -13.79
CA TYR A 16 4.19 -1.88 -13.11
C TYR A 16 4.30 -1.95 -11.59
N VAL A 17 4.36 -3.15 -11.00
CA VAL A 17 4.49 -3.36 -9.55
C VAL A 17 5.78 -2.73 -9.02
N TYR A 18 6.93 -3.02 -9.65
CA TYR A 18 8.22 -2.44 -9.28
C TYR A 18 8.20 -0.91 -9.34
N LYS A 19 7.67 -0.35 -10.44
CA LYS A 19 7.55 1.11 -10.62
C LYS A 19 6.63 1.75 -9.58
N PHE A 20 5.51 1.10 -9.26
CA PHE A 20 4.57 1.57 -8.26
C PHE A 20 5.19 1.59 -6.86
N LEU A 21 5.81 0.49 -6.42
CA LEU A 21 6.46 0.45 -5.10
C LEU A 21 7.56 1.52 -4.97
N ARG A 22 8.37 1.70 -6.02
CA ARG A 22 9.37 2.78 -6.09
C ARG A 22 8.73 4.17 -6.06
N SER A 23 7.57 4.37 -6.69
CA SER A 23 6.87 5.67 -6.66
C SER A 23 6.32 6.00 -5.27
N GLN A 24 6.00 4.98 -4.46
CA GLN A 24 5.63 5.11 -3.05
C GLN A 24 6.84 5.26 -2.09
N GLY A 25 8.08 5.19 -2.62
CA GLY A 25 9.32 5.36 -1.85
C GLY A 25 9.94 4.06 -1.34
N PHE A 26 9.37 2.89 -1.66
CA PHE A 26 9.97 1.61 -1.31
C PHE A 26 11.27 1.37 -2.09
N GLU A 27 12.18 0.64 -1.46
CA GLU A 27 13.44 0.22 -2.05
C GLU A 27 13.57 -1.30 -2.01
N SER A 28 14.05 -1.86 -3.13
CA SER A 28 14.40 -3.28 -3.21
C SER A 28 15.64 -3.51 -2.36
N SER A 29 15.52 -4.36 -1.34
CA SER A 29 16.67 -4.68 -0.48
C SER A 29 17.78 -5.35 -1.27
N TYR A 30 17.44 -6.14 -2.28
CA TYR A 30 18.42 -6.80 -3.12
C TYR A 30 19.21 -5.78 -3.96
N ASP A 31 18.52 -4.85 -4.61
CA ASP A 31 19.19 -3.80 -5.41
C ASP A 31 20.05 -2.90 -4.53
N THR A 32 19.56 -2.55 -3.33
CA THR A 32 20.31 -1.75 -2.36
C THR A 32 21.60 -2.46 -1.91
N ALA A 33 21.54 -3.75 -1.60
CA ALA A 33 22.70 -4.53 -1.17
C ALA A 33 23.77 -4.69 -2.27
N HIS A 34 23.34 -4.74 -3.53
CA HIS A 34 24.23 -4.96 -4.68
C HIS A 34 24.59 -3.66 -5.43
N HIS A 35 24.11 -2.52 -4.95
CA HIS A 35 24.26 -1.22 -5.60
C HIS A 35 23.76 -1.20 -7.05
N TYR A 36 22.68 -1.92 -7.32
CA TYR A 36 22.08 -1.95 -8.65
C TYR A 36 21.20 -0.73 -8.88
N THR A 37 21.28 -0.20 -10.09
CA THR A 37 20.52 0.98 -10.53
C THR A 37 19.46 0.60 -11.56
N ASP A 38 18.69 1.56 -12.04
CA ASP A 38 17.75 1.35 -13.14
C ASP A 38 18.46 1.01 -14.47
N ALA A 39 19.75 1.37 -14.61
CA ALA A 39 20.57 0.92 -15.74
C ALA A 39 20.83 -0.60 -15.71
N ASP A 40 20.82 -1.19 -14.51
CA ASP A 40 20.92 -2.62 -14.27
C ASP A 40 19.55 -3.33 -14.39
N ALA A 41 18.59 -2.79 -15.14
CA ALA A 41 17.29 -3.43 -15.37
C ALA A 41 17.37 -4.82 -16.02
N HIS A 42 18.51 -5.12 -16.66
CA HIS A 42 18.85 -6.42 -17.22
C HIS A 42 19.56 -7.36 -16.22
N LYS A 43 19.93 -6.88 -15.04
CA LYS A 43 20.32 -7.70 -13.89
C LYS A 43 19.06 -7.99 -13.10
N TRP A 44 18.25 -8.85 -13.69
CA TRP A 44 17.08 -9.39 -13.04
C TRP A 44 17.52 -10.68 -12.38
N VAL A 45 17.27 -10.71 -11.09
CA VAL A 45 17.49 -11.89 -10.27
C VAL A 45 16.50 -12.95 -10.72
N SER A 46 16.98 -14.11 -11.16
CA SER A 46 16.20 -14.97 -12.06
C SER A 46 15.88 -16.33 -11.42
N HIS A 47 14.60 -16.67 -11.29
CA HIS A 47 14.13 -18.01 -10.96
C HIS A 47 13.38 -18.65 -12.12
N ARG A 48 13.23 -19.98 -12.15
CA ARG A 48 12.42 -20.65 -13.17
C ARG A 48 11.06 -20.97 -12.59
N ASN A 49 10.00 -20.38 -13.14
CA ASN A 49 8.63 -20.73 -12.74
C ASN A 49 8.27 -22.19 -13.08
N HIS A 50 7.10 -22.66 -12.65
CA HIS A 50 6.58 -24.00 -12.98
C HIS A 50 6.53 -24.37 -14.48
N ARG A 51 6.68 -23.41 -15.40
CA ARG A 51 6.74 -23.63 -16.86
C ARG A 51 8.18 -23.64 -17.40
N GLY A 52 9.18 -23.52 -16.54
CA GLY A 52 10.59 -23.38 -16.91
C GLY A 52 10.94 -22.00 -17.45
N ASN A 53 10.01 -21.04 -17.41
CA ASN A 53 10.28 -19.67 -17.85
C ASN A 53 11.08 -18.96 -16.77
N ILE A 54 12.07 -18.19 -17.21
CA ILE A 54 12.84 -17.37 -16.29
C ILE A 54 11.97 -16.17 -15.87
N CYS A 55 11.81 -15.96 -14.56
CA CYS A 55 11.01 -14.93 -13.91
C CYS A 55 11.87 -14.11 -12.93
N ALA A 56 11.49 -12.86 -12.70
CA ALA A 56 12.19 -11.97 -11.76
C ALA A 56 11.79 -12.32 -10.31
N VAL A 57 12.76 -12.41 -9.41
CA VAL A 57 12.57 -12.84 -8.00
C VAL A 57 11.78 -11.85 -7.15
N ASP A 58 11.18 -12.41 -6.10
CA ASP A 58 10.62 -11.75 -4.92
C ASP A 58 11.62 -10.78 -4.29
N PHE A 59 11.33 -9.49 -4.38
CA PHE A 59 12.07 -8.50 -3.61
C PHE A 59 11.49 -8.42 -2.20
N ILE A 60 12.38 -8.39 -1.20
CA ILE A 60 12.02 -7.82 0.09
C ILE A 60 12.13 -6.31 -0.06
N TRP A 61 10.98 -5.63 -0.03
CA TRP A 61 10.89 -4.18 -0.15
C TRP A 61 10.96 -3.53 1.22
N LEU A 62 11.74 -2.46 1.32
CA LEU A 62 11.90 -1.67 2.54
C LEU A 62 11.42 -0.23 2.28
N LEU A 63 10.57 0.28 3.18
CA LEU A 63 10.22 1.69 3.24
C LEU A 63 10.56 2.21 4.65
N ASN A 64 11.56 3.08 4.74
CA ASN A 64 11.89 3.75 5.99
C ASN A 64 11.01 4.99 6.21
N PRO A 65 10.82 5.41 7.47
CA PRO A 65 9.98 6.56 7.82
C PRO A 65 10.35 7.89 7.16
N ASP A 66 11.63 8.10 6.85
CA ASP A 66 12.15 9.30 6.18
C ASP A 66 11.74 9.40 4.70
N LYS A 67 11.33 8.27 4.10
CA LYS A 67 10.98 8.15 2.68
C LYS A 67 9.48 8.16 2.43
N TYR A 68 8.67 8.39 3.46
CA TYR A 68 7.22 8.48 3.32
C TYR A 68 6.87 9.69 2.45
N ARG A 69 6.22 9.47 1.31
CA ARG A 69 5.86 10.53 0.34
C ARG A 69 4.48 11.15 0.57
N LYS A 70 3.58 10.46 1.28
CA LYS A 70 2.28 10.95 1.75
C LYS A 70 1.97 10.36 3.12
N LEU A 71 1.15 11.06 3.92
CA LEU A 71 0.67 10.52 5.18
C LEU A 71 -0.18 9.28 4.83
N LEU A 72 0.28 8.10 5.24
CA LEU A 72 -0.37 6.80 4.99
C LEU A 72 -1.88 6.80 5.27
N LYS A 73 -2.38 7.70 6.14
CA LYS A 73 -3.81 7.85 6.45
C LYS A 73 -4.68 8.24 5.25
N ALA A 74 -4.27 9.20 4.42
CA ALA A 74 -5.07 9.63 3.27
C ALA A 74 -5.11 8.58 2.15
N SER A 75 -3.98 7.88 1.93
CA SER A 75 -3.88 6.78 0.96
C SER A 75 -4.63 5.52 1.43
N TRP A 76 -4.64 5.25 2.72
CA TRP A 76 -5.34 4.08 3.28
C TRP A 76 -6.86 4.27 3.23
N SER A 77 -7.38 5.41 3.65
CA SER A 77 -8.83 5.64 3.62
C SER A 77 -9.35 5.63 2.19
N GLU A 78 -8.64 6.27 1.27
CA GLU A 78 -8.94 6.21 -0.16
C GLU A 78 -8.92 4.78 -0.72
N ALA A 79 -7.93 3.97 -0.35
CA ALA A 79 -7.86 2.56 -0.76
C ALA A 79 -9.02 1.73 -0.17
N VAL A 80 -9.38 1.96 1.08
CA VAL A 80 -10.53 1.29 1.72
C VAL A 80 -11.85 1.73 1.08
N PHE A 81 -12.04 3.01 0.79
CA PHE A 81 -13.20 3.51 0.05
C PHE A 81 -13.25 2.97 -1.38
N SER A 82 -12.09 2.80 -2.03
CA SER A 82 -11.99 2.17 -3.35
C SER A 82 -12.45 0.72 -3.32
N MET A 83 -11.99 -0.05 -2.32
CA MET A 83 -12.39 -1.43 -2.13
C MET A 83 -13.89 -1.55 -1.80
N PHE A 84 -14.37 -0.70 -0.90
CA PHE A 84 -15.78 -0.59 -0.53
C PHE A 84 -16.65 -0.26 -1.75
N LYS A 85 -16.27 0.73 -2.56
CA LYS A 85 -16.93 1.09 -3.82
C LYS A 85 -16.92 -0.05 -4.84
N SER A 86 -15.81 -0.78 -4.95
CA SER A 86 -15.71 -1.95 -5.83
C SER A 86 -16.68 -3.06 -5.42
N LEU A 87 -16.79 -3.32 -4.11
CA LEU A 87 -17.74 -4.30 -3.56
C LEU A 87 -19.20 -3.84 -3.74
N LEU A 88 -19.49 -2.56 -3.50
CA LEU A 88 -20.81 -1.98 -3.75
C LEU A 88 -21.17 -2.02 -5.23
N ARG A 89 -20.26 -1.69 -6.15
CA ARG A 89 -20.52 -1.82 -7.61
C ARG A 89 -20.77 -3.25 -8.06
N ARG A 90 -20.23 -4.24 -7.34
CA ARG A 90 -20.51 -5.66 -7.60
C ARG A 90 -21.87 -6.09 -7.06
N ALA A 91 -22.35 -5.46 -5.99
CA ALA A 91 -23.61 -5.78 -5.32
C ALA A 91 -24.80 -4.91 -5.77
N SER A 92 -24.53 -3.72 -6.32
CA SER A 92 -25.48 -2.64 -6.58
C SER A 92 -25.22 -2.00 -7.95
N LEU A 93 -26.28 -1.60 -8.66
CA LEU A 93 -26.20 -1.14 -10.05
C LEU A 93 -25.86 0.37 -10.17
N THR A 94 -26.17 1.19 -9.16
CA THR A 94 -26.01 2.66 -9.21
C THR A 94 -25.54 3.28 -7.88
N GLU A 95 -25.11 4.55 -7.93
CA GLU A 95 -24.76 5.38 -6.75
C GLU A 95 -25.91 5.50 -5.75
N SER A 96 -27.13 5.71 -6.24
CA SER A 96 -28.32 5.82 -5.39
C SER A 96 -28.64 4.53 -4.66
N ASP A 97 -28.42 3.37 -5.31
CA ASP A 97 -28.61 2.06 -4.68
C ASP A 97 -27.58 1.80 -3.59
N ALA A 98 -26.33 2.24 -3.82
CA ALA A 98 -25.25 2.15 -2.83
C ALA A 98 -25.53 3.03 -1.60
N PHE A 99 -26.02 4.26 -1.81
CA PHE A 99 -26.43 5.12 -0.72
C PHE A 99 -27.60 4.49 0.06
N ALA A 100 -28.64 3.99 -0.63
CA ALA A 100 -29.77 3.34 0.01
C ALA A 100 -29.37 2.10 0.82
N PHE A 101 -28.39 1.31 0.34
CA PHE A 101 -27.87 0.15 1.04
C PHE A 101 -27.18 0.49 2.38
N LEU A 102 -26.53 1.66 2.44
CA LEU A 102 -25.83 2.14 3.63
C LEU A 102 -26.76 2.71 4.71
N LYS A 103 -27.97 3.12 4.32
CA LYS A 103 -28.95 3.65 5.26
C LYS A 103 -29.59 2.50 6.02
N ALA A 104 -29.39 2.47 7.34
CA ALA A 104 -30.19 1.62 8.20
C ALA A 104 -31.60 2.23 8.32
N ASP A 105 -32.62 1.43 8.08
CA ASP A 105 -34.05 1.71 8.30
C ASP A 105 -34.54 3.16 8.14
N ASN A 106 -34.94 3.51 6.92
CA ASN A 106 -35.85 4.62 6.60
C ASN A 106 -35.39 6.05 6.96
N GLU A 107 -34.10 6.25 7.23
CA GLU A 107 -33.49 7.56 7.41
C GLU A 107 -33.10 8.19 6.05
N ASP A 108 -33.00 9.52 6.00
CA ASP A 108 -32.54 10.27 4.81
C ASP A 108 -31.01 10.39 4.73
N CYS A 109 -30.32 10.08 5.82
CA CYS A 109 -28.86 10.10 5.95
C CYS A 109 -28.33 8.73 6.39
N ILE A 110 -27.03 8.51 6.25
CA ILE A 110 -26.34 7.33 6.77
C ILE A 110 -25.88 7.64 8.19
N THR A 111 -26.16 6.76 9.15
CA THR A 111 -25.64 6.85 10.52
C THR A 111 -24.40 5.99 10.70
N TYR A 112 -23.59 6.27 11.73
CA TYR A 112 -22.40 5.45 12.04
C TYR A 112 -22.75 3.97 12.23
N SER A 113 -23.90 3.67 12.85
CA SER A 113 -24.41 2.30 12.99
C SER A 113 -24.75 1.66 11.65
N GLY A 114 -25.45 2.38 10.76
CA GLY A 114 -25.77 1.89 9.41
C GLY A 114 -24.52 1.65 8.57
N PHE A 115 -23.54 2.55 8.67
CA PHE A 115 -22.23 2.38 8.04
C PHE A 115 -21.48 1.14 8.54
N CYS A 116 -21.41 0.93 9.86
CA CYS A 116 -20.79 -0.26 10.45
C CYS A 116 -21.50 -1.55 10.02
N GLU A 117 -22.83 -1.54 9.96
CA GLU A 117 -23.62 -2.69 9.54
C GLU A 117 -23.40 -3.03 8.07
N ALA A 118 -23.38 -2.03 7.19
CA ALA A 118 -23.09 -2.23 5.78
C ALA A 118 -21.67 -2.78 5.56
N LEU A 119 -20.66 -2.25 6.26
CA LEU A 119 -19.30 -2.80 6.21
C LEU A 119 -19.24 -4.25 6.70
N ARG A 120 -20.02 -4.60 7.72
CA ARG A 120 -20.16 -5.98 8.20
C ARG A 120 -20.78 -6.89 7.14
N GLN A 121 -21.85 -6.44 6.48
CA GLN A 121 -22.50 -7.19 5.40
C GLN A 121 -21.59 -7.40 4.18
N LEU A 122 -20.67 -6.46 3.92
CA LEU A 122 -19.65 -6.58 2.87
C LEU A 122 -18.40 -7.37 3.30
N ASN A 123 -18.39 -7.96 4.50
CA ASN A 123 -17.26 -8.67 5.10
C ASN A 123 -15.98 -7.80 5.24
N LEU A 124 -16.13 -6.48 5.34
CA LEU A 124 -15.03 -5.54 5.57
C LEU A 124 -14.82 -5.22 7.06
N PHE A 125 -15.79 -5.54 7.92
CA PHE A 125 -15.77 -5.26 9.36
C PHE A 125 -16.19 -6.48 10.19
N GLY A 126 -15.56 -6.70 11.34
CA GLY A 126 -16.00 -7.69 12.34
C GLY A 126 -15.58 -9.15 12.11
N HIS A 127 -14.58 -9.41 11.25
CA HIS A 127 -13.90 -10.71 11.14
C HIS A 127 -12.42 -10.56 11.50
N CYS A 128 -11.71 -11.67 11.76
CA CYS A 128 -10.29 -11.69 12.15
C CYS A 128 -9.33 -10.96 11.18
N TYR A 129 -9.82 -10.54 10.01
CA TYR A 129 -9.09 -9.85 8.94
C TYR A 129 -9.80 -8.59 8.40
N GLY A 130 -10.87 -8.12 9.06
CA GLY A 130 -11.59 -6.89 8.70
C GLY A 130 -11.05 -5.66 9.44
N LEU A 131 -11.57 -4.48 9.10
CA LEU A 131 -11.29 -3.21 9.77
C LEU A 131 -11.54 -3.33 11.28
N SER A 132 -10.62 -2.80 12.07
CA SER A 132 -10.79 -2.61 13.51
C SER A 132 -11.83 -1.53 13.82
N ILE A 133 -12.23 -1.45 15.09
CA ILE A 133 -13.17 -0.42 15.57
C ILE A 133 -12.55 0.97 15.39
N GLU A 134 -11.26 1.11 15.68
CA GLU A 134 -10.50 2.34 15.55
C GLU A 134 -10.38 2.78 14.09
N GLU A 135 -10.05 1.85 13.19
CA GLU A 135 -9.99 2.11 11.74
C GLU A 135 -11.36 2.50 11.18
N THR A 136 -12.44 1.85 11.64
CA THR A 136 -13.81 2.18 11.21
C THR A 136 -14.23 3.58 11.67
N LYS A 137 -13.86 3.97 12.89
CA LYS A 137 -14.06 5.34 13.38
C LYS A 137 -13.23 6.35 12.60
N ASP A 138 -11.99 6.03 12.28
CA ASP A 138 -11.12 6.89 11.49
C ASP A 138 -11.67 7.12 10.06
N LEU A 139 -12.32 6.13 9.45
CA LEU A 139 -13.02 6.27 8.17
C LEU A 139 -14.27 7.15 8.31
N TRP A 140 -15.04 6.95 9.37
CA TRP A 140 -16.23 7.74 9.63
C TRP A 140 -15.93 9.22 9.77
N VAL A 141 -14.94 9.57 10.60
CA VAL A 141 -14.53 10.97 10.84
C VAL A 141 -14.01 11.63 9.57
N GLN A 142 -13.43 10.87 8.64
CA GLN A 142 -13.00 11.41 7.34
C GLN A 142 -14.16 11.59 6.35
N SER A 143 -15.28 10.91 6.56
CA SER A 143 -16.44 10.92 5.68
C SER A 143 -17.47 11.97 6.07
N ASP A 144 -17.60 12.22 7.37
CA ASP A 144 -18.43 13.24 8.00
C ASP A 144 -17.66 14.58 7.96
N ILE A 145 -17.80 15.31 6.86
CA ILE A 145 -16.95 16.47 6.54
C ILE A 145 -17.31 17.66 7.43
N ASP A 146 -18.60 17.82 7.72
CA ASP A 146 -19.09 18.90 8.57
C ASP A 146 -19.10 18.53 10.07
N GLY A 147 -18.87 17.26 10.41
CA GLY A 147 -18.77 16.76 11.78
C GLY A 147 -20.11 16.71 12.49
N ASN A 148 -21.23 16.64 11.75
CA ASN A 148 -22.57 16.65 12.31
C ASN A 148 -23.01 15.28 12.86
N GLY A 149 -22.20 14.22 12.65
CA GLY A 149 -22.44 12.88 13.16
C GLY A 149 -23.33 12.00 12.28
N VAL A 150 -23.70 12.46 11.09
CA VAL A 150 -24.40 11.71 10.03
C VAL A 150 -23.72 11.97 8.69
N LEU A 151 -23.89 11.05 7.73
CA LEU A 151 -23.29 11.19 6.40
C LEU A 151 -24.42 11.40 5.39
N ASP A 152 -24.51 12.62 4.87
CA ASP A 152 -25.57 13.01 3.93
C ASP A 152 -25.26 12.59 2.49
N TYR A 153 -26.22 12.77 1.57
CA TYR A 153 -26.02 12.37 0.18
C TYR A 153 -24.87 13.13 -0.52
N LYS A 154 -24.62 14.40 -0.15
CA LYS A 154 -23.56 15.21 -0.75
C LYS A 154 -22.19 14.75 -0.27
N GLU A 155 -22.04 14.45 1.01
CA GLU A 155 -20.82 13.89 1.59
C GLU A 155 -20.52 12.52 0.98
N PHE A 156 -21.55 11.67 0.87
CA PHE A 156 -21.44 10.39 0.16
C PHE A 156 -20.97 10.56 -1.28
N GLN A 157 -21.54 11.54 -2.01
CA GLN A 157 -21.15 11.83 -3.39
C GLN A 157 -19.69 12.25 -3.52
N GLN A 158 -19.15 13.02 -2.57
CA GLN A 158 -17.75 13.41 -2.59
C GLN A 158 -16.83 12.20 -2.44
N ILE A 159 -17.15 11.28 -1.54
CA ILE A 159 -16.41 10.02 -1.37
C ILE A 159 -16.54 9.15 -2.63
N TRP A 160 -17.76 9.05 -3.17
CA TRP A 160 -18.05 8.27 -4.36
C TRP A 160 -17.33 8.79 -5.61
N ASN A 161 -17.16 10.11 -5.77
CA ASN A 161 -16.56 10.71 -6.95
C ASN A 161 -15.04 10.91 -6.83
N SER A 162 -14.50 11.12 -5.63
CA SER A 162 -13.06 11.37 -5.41
C SER A 162 -12.18 10.20 -5.86
N THR A 163 -12.67 8.96 -5.76
CA THR A 163 -11.93 7.76 -6.21
C THR A 163 -11.69 7.68 -7.73
N SER A 164 -12.28 8.57 -8.52
CA SER A 164 -12.20 8.50 -9.99
C SER A 164 -11.05 9.32 -10.60
N LEU A 165 -10.22 9.98 -9.79
CA LEU A 165 -9.24 10.97 -10.23
C LEU A 165 -7.79 10.48 -10.40
N GLU A 166 -7.49 9.19 -10.20
CA GLU A 166 -6.11 8.64 -10.28
C GLU A 166 -5.46 8.59 -11.68
N LEU A 167 -5.84 9.44 -12.64
CA LEU A 167 -5.15 9.52 -13.95
C LEU A 167 -4.82 10.94 -14.44
N ARG A 168 -4.74 11.94 -13.57
CA ARG A 168 -4.27 13.27 -14.00
C ARG A 168 -3.14 13.80 -13.11
N ASP A 169 -2.02 14.00 -13.80
CA ASP A 169 -0.73 14.48 -13.31
C ASP A 169 -0.79 15.67 -12.35
N ASP A 170 0.14 15.62 -11.41
CA ASP A 170 0.60 16.68 -10.52
C ASP A 170 0.74 18.03 -11.22
N LYS A 171 0.09 19.06 -10.65
CA LYS A 171 0.63 20.43 -10.67
C LYS A 171 0.34 21.16 -9.37
N ASN A 172 1.45 21.58 -8.76
CA ASN A 172 1.69 22.77 -7.95
C ASN A 172 0.93 22.90 -6.62
N GLU A 173 1.70 23.08 -5.54
CA GLU A 173 1.70 24.37 -4.82
C GLU A 173 2.96 24.52 -3.95
N GLU A 174 3.47 25.75 -3.90
CA GLU A 174 4.71 26.20 -3.24
C GLU A 174 4.43 26.75 -1.83
N GLN A 175 5.39 26.51 -0.92
CA GLN A 175 5.87 27.31 0.24
C GLN A 175 4.89 28.12 1.12
N ASP A 176 4.96 27.96 2.45
CA ASP A 176 5.78 28.85 3.32
C ASP A 176 5.88 28.43 4.82
N ASN A 177 7.06 28.73 5.37
CA ASN A 177 7.56 28.97 6.74
C ASN A 177 6.96 28.35 8.03
N GLY A 178 7.84 27.61 8.72
CA GLY A 178 8.45 28.14 9.94
C GLY A 178 7.89 27.65 11.28
N SER A 179 8.45 26.57 11.82
CA SER A 179 8.59 26.40 13.27
C SER A 179 9.78 25.49 13.62
N ASN A 180 10.58 25.95 14.59
CA ASN A 180 11.65 25.16 15.21
C ASN A 180 11.01 24.00 15.96
N ASP A 181 11.06 22.80 15.40
CA ASP A 181 10.59 21.61 16.10
C ASP A 181 11.69 20.55 16.11
N ALA A 182 11.91 19.99 17.31
CA ALA A 182 12.93 19.00 17.55
C ALA A 182 12.77 17.83 16.56
N GLN A 183 13.76 17.58 15.71
CA GLN A 183 13.75 16.45 14.77
C GLN A 183 13.52 15.15 15.54
N GLU A 184 12.29 14.65 15.49
CA GLU A 184 11.91 13.39 16.10
C GLU A 184 12.66 12.26 15.37
N GLN A 185 13.76 11.80 15.98
CA GLN A 185 14.55 10.70 15.44
C GLN A 185 13.77 9.40 15.65
N THR A 186 13.50 8.68 14.57
CA THR A 186 12.88 7.35 14.61
C THR A 186 13.86 6.28 14.12
N ILE A 187 13.53 5.02 14.38
CA ILE A 187 14.34 3.89 13.93
C ILE A 187 13.94 3.56 12.49
N GLY A 188 14.92 3.48 11.61
CA GLY A 188 14.81 2.87 10.28
C GLY A 188 15.79 1.71 10.15
N PHE A 189 15.89 1.14 8.95
CA PHE A 189 16.82 0.07 8.63
C PHE A 189 17.74 0.44 7.47
N SER A 190 19.01 0.06 7.57
CA SER A 190 19.89 -0.03 6.41
C SER A 190 20.04 -1.48 5.99
N VAL A 191 20.06 -1.71 4.68
CA VAL A 191 20.31 -3.03 4.12
C VAL A 191 21.81 -3.30 4.14
N LYS A 192 22.23 -4.40 4.77
CA LYS A 192 23.64 -4.80 4.87
C LYS A 192 24.02 -5.86 3.86
N ASN A 193 23.11 -6.80 3.62
CA ASN A 193 23.33 -7.88 2.68
C ASN A 193 21.98 -8.40 2.18
N ALA A 194 21.98 -8.94 0.97
CA ALA A 194 20.87 -9.68 0.40
C ALA A 194 21.46 -10.80 -0.44
N VAL A 195 21.03 -12.04 -0.24
CA VAL A 195 21.57 -13.19 -0.97
C VAL A 195 20.47 -14.18 -1.29
N LEU A 196 20.57 -14.81 -2.45
CA LEU A 196 19.74 -15.97 -2.77
C LEU A 196 20.39 -17.26 -2.33
N PHE A 197 19.54 -18.19 -1.94
CA PHE A 197 19.93 -19.57 -1.76
C PHE A 197 19.12 -20.48 -2.69
N PRO A 198 19.78 -21.38 -3.43
CA PRO A 198 21.23 -21.58 -3.49
C PRO A 198 21.92 -20.52 -4.40
N PRO A 199 23.20 -20.16 -4.19
CA PRO A 199 23.83 -19.02 -4.89
C PRO A 199 23.88 -19.14 -6.42
N GLU A 200 23.83 -20.36 -6.94
CA GLU A 200 23.82 -20.65 -8.38
C GLU A 200 22.62 -20.03 -9.10
N VAL A 201 21.51 -19.80 -8.39
CA VAL A 201 20.29 -19.23 -8.98
C VAL A 201 20.47 -17.76 -9.39
N GLU A 202 21.42 -17.05 -8.78
CA GLU A 202 21.80 -15.69 -9.20
C GLU A 202 22.41 -15.67 -10.61
N LYS A 203 22.93 -16.81 -11.06
CA LYS A 203 23.48 -17.03 -12.41
C LYS A 203 22.46 -17.68 -13.35
N GLY A 204 21.20 -17.83 -12.90
CA GLY A 204 20.15 -18.53 -13.64
C GLY A 204 20.32 -20.04 -13.70
N SER A 205 21.21 -20.61 -12.87
CA SER A 205 21.43 -22.05 -12.75
C SER A 205 20.71 -22.60 -11.54
N TRP A 206 19.89 -23.63 -11.76
CA TRP A 206 19.07 -24.25 -10.73
C TRP A 206 19.59 -25.66 -10.46
N PRO A 207 19.77 -26.07 -9.19
CA PRO A 207 20.12 -27.46 -8.89
C PRO A 207 19.04 -28.41 -9.42
N GLU A 208 19.46 -29.56 -9.93
CA GLU A 208 18.56 -30.57 -10.50
C GLU A 208 17.58 -31.15 -9.46
N ASP A 209 17.94 -31.10 -8.18
CA ASP A 209 17.19 -31.62 -7.04
C ASP A 209 16.39 -30.55 -6.27
N TYR A 210 16.37 -29.30 -6.75
CA TYR A 210 15.64 -28.22 -6.08
C TYR A 210 14.12 -28.40 -6.24
N SER A 211 13.46 -28.84 -5.16
CA SER A 211 12.03 -29.21 -5.15
C SER A 211 11.17 -28.37 -4.22
N LEU A 212 11.76 -27.39 -3.52
CA LEU A 212 11.08 -26.59 -2.50
C LEU A 212 10.07 -25.59 -3.07
N SER A 213 10.40 -25.00 -4.21
CA SER A 213 9.58 -23.99 -4.89
C SER A 213 10.18 -23.74 -6.28
N ASP A 214 9.41 -23.11 -7.16
CA ASP A 214 9.95 -22.47 -8.35
C ASP A 214 10.65 -21.12 -8.03
N HIS A 215 10.63 -20.67 -6.76
CA HIS A 215 11.31 -19.49 -6.25
C HIS A 215 12.55 -19.82 -5.41
N ALA A 216 13.58 -18.99 -5.54
CA ALA A 216 14.80 -19.09 -4.76
C ALA A 216 14.61 -18.33 -3.45
N ARG A 217 15.15 -18.85 -2.36
CA ARG A 217 15.00 -18.19 -1.05
C ARG A 217 15.86 -16.93 -1.00
N LEU A 218 15.22 -15.76 -0.94
CA LEU A 218 15.89 -14.49 -0.64
C LEU A 218 16.07 -14.30 0.88
N THR A 219 17.31 -14.07 1.32
CA THR A 219 17.64 -13.70 2.69
C THR A 219 18.25 -12.31 2.72
N VAL A 220 17.73 -11.43 3.58
CA VAL A 220 18.22 -10.05 3.71
C VAL A 220 18.61 -9.77 5.16
N VAL A 221 19.76 -9.10 5.34
CA VAL A 221 20.27 -8.66 6.64
C VAL A 221 20.09 -7.16 6.76
N PHE A 222 19.38 -6.73 7.80
CA PHE A 222 19.17 -5.32 8.13
C PHE A 222 19.96 -4.93 9.37
N SER A 223 20.31 -3.65 9.46
CA SER A 223 20.80 -3.07 10.72
C SER A 223 20.04 -1.79 11.05
N PRO A 224 19.72 -1.55 12.34
CA PRO A 224 18.98 -0.38 12.75
C PRO A 224 19.81 0.89 12.51
N ILE A 225 19.14 1.93 12.02
CA ILE A 225 19.69 3.27 11.84
C ILE A 225 18.74 4.29 12.45
N ARG A 226 19.25 5.46 12.82
CA ARG A 226 18.41 6.60 13.17
C ARG A 226 18.10 7.39 11.92
N VAL A 227 16.84 7.70 11.70
CA VAL A 227 16.38 8.52 10.59
C VAL A 227 15.58 9.70 11.10
N SER A 228 15.78 10.87 10.48
CA SER A 228 14.96 12.05 10.75
C SER A 228 13.66 11.90 9.96
N ARG A 229 12.52 12.14 10.61
CA ARG A 229 11.26 12.25 9.88
C ARG A 229 11.31 13.55 9.07
N SER A 230 11.18 13.45 7.75
CA SER A 230 10.87 14.60 6.91
C SER A 230 9.47 15.05 7.31
N GLN A 231 9.33 16.24 7.93
CA GLN A 231 8.00 16.82 8.12
C GLN A 231 7.40 16.98 6.72
N MET A 232 6.31 16.25 6.46
CA MET A 232 5.52 16.48 5.26
C MET A 232 4.96 17.89 5.38
N ILE A 233 5.29 18.73 4.42
CA ILE A 233 4.56 19.97 4.19
C ILE A 233 3.16 19.52 3.76
N CYS A 234 2.16 19.87 4.57
CA CYS A 234 0.75 19.61 4.30
C CYS A 234 0.32 20.22 2.96
#